data_AF-A0A962ZP57-F1
#
_entry.id   AF-A0A962ZP57-F1
#
_cell.length_a   1.000
_cell.length_b   1.000
_cell.length_c   1.000
_cell.angle_alpha   90.00
_cell.angle_beta   90.00
_cell.angle_gamma   90.00
#
_symmetry.space_group_name_H-M   'P 1'
#
loop_
_entity.id
_entity.type
_entity.pdbx_description
1 polymer ?
#
loop_
_entity_poly.entity_id
_entity_poly.type
_entity_poly.pdbx_seq_one_letter_code
_entity_poly.pdbx_strand_id
1 'polypeptide(L)'
;MISSLSTRLLVSVGILLLVFFGVTIVVLEVAFREAGERAQQDILDSQIMALLAAAEPAADDGLVMPPDLPEPRYGTPGSGLYAELRNADKQTVWSSRSAIGMRLPRPAAGEPGEQRLARLTLEDGTPVMTATLSVNWEFADGTLMPFTFHVTESLDSLNAQIAAYRRQ
;
A
#
# COMPACT_ATOMS: atom_id res chain seq x y z
N MET A 1 58.88 -22.02 -6.71
CA MET A 1 58.83 -20.55 -6.51
C MET A 1 57.68 -20.03 -7.36
N ILE A 2 56.53 -19.75 -6.73
CA ILE A 2 55.34 -19.27 -7.45
C ILE A 2 55.61 -17.81 -7.84
N SER A 3 55.58 -17.52 -9.13
CA SER A 3 56.01 -16.25 -9.74
C SER A 3 55.21 -15.05 -9.23
N SER A 4 55.90 -13.94 -8.94
CA SER A 4 55.31 -12.69 -8.44
C SER A 4 54.30 -12.07 -9.41
N LEU A 5 54.34 -12.46 -10.70
CA LEU A 5 53.41 -12.01 -11.73
C LEU A 5 52.01 -12.60 -11.54
N SER A 6 51.92 -13.91 -11.31
CA SER A 6 50.64 -14.62 -11.10
C SER A 6 49.96 -14.17 -9.81
N THR A 7 50.75 -13.88 -8.77
CA THR A 7 50.24 -13.37 -7.49
C THR A 7 49.64 -11.98 -7.62
N ARG A 8 50.32 -11.06 -8.34
CA ARG A 8 49.78 -9.72 -8.63
C ARG A 8 48.52 -9.78 -9.48
N LEU A 9 48.48 -10.67 -10.48
CA LEU A 9 47.30 -10.87 -11.31
C LEU A 9 46.10 -11.37 -10.49
N LEU A 10 46.32 -12.39 -9.63
CA LEU A 10 45.28 -12.94 -8.75
C LEU A 10 44.74 -11.88 -7.78
N VAL A 11 45.61 -11.07 -7.18
CA VAL A 11 45.19 -9.98 -6.28
C VAL A 11 44.37 -8.94 -7.03
N SER A 12 44.81 -8.50 -8.22
CA SER A 12 44.06 -7.53 -9.03
C SER A 12 42.69 -8.06 -9.43
N VAL A 13 42.59 -9.32 -9.88
CA VAL A 13 41.30 -9.96 -10.22
C VAL A 13 40.43 -10.12 -8.99
N GLY A 14 40.99 -10.52 -7.85
CA GLY A 14 40.25 -10.65 -6.59
C GLY A 14 39.65 -9.32 -6.13
N ILE A 15 40.44 -8.24 -6.18
CA ILE A 15 39.95 -6.89 -5.88
C ILE A 15 38.85 -6.47 -6.87
N LEU A 16 39.06 -6.70 -8.17
CA LEU A 16 38.07 -6.38 -9.19
C LEU A 16 36.76 -7.12 -8.97
N LEU A 17 36.81 -8.42 -8.64
CA LEU A 17 35.64 -9.22 -8.33
C LEU A 17 34.93 -8.74 -7.07
N LEU A 18 35.67 -8.42 -5.99
CA LEU A 18 35.09 -7.88 -4.77
C LEU A 18 34.35 -6.57 -5.02
N VAL A 19 34.94 -5.67 -5.80
CA VAL A 19 34.28 -4.40 -6.19
C VAL A 19 33.05 -4.69 -7.04
N PHE A 20 33.17 -5.56 -8.04
CA PHE A 20 32.05 -5.91 -8.93
C PHE A 20 30.87 -6.52 -8.17
N PHE A 21 31.12 -7.48 -7.29
CA PHE A 21 30.08 -8.09 -6.47
C PHE A 21 29.50 -7.10 -5.47
N GLY A 22 30.34 -6.26 -4.84
CA GLY A 22 29.87 -5.21 -3.94
C GLY A 22 28.90 -4.24 -4.63
N VAL A 23 29.24 -3.76 -5.82
CA VAL A 23 28.36 -2.90 -6.62
C VAL A 23 27.08 -3.63 -7.02
N THR A 24 27.19 -4.89 -7.47
CA THR A 24 26.03 -5.68 -7.90
C THR A 24 25.05 -5.91 -6.76
N ILE A 25 25.54 -6.21 -5.55
CA ILE A 25 24.71 -6.39 -4.35
C ILE A 25 23.94 -5.09 -4.05
N VAL A 26 24.61 -3.94 -4.06
CA VAL A 26 23.97 -2.64 -3.80
C VAL A 26 22.91 -2.31 -4.85
N VAL A 27 23.23 -2.50 -6.14
CA VAL A 27 22.29 -2.26 -7.24
C VAL A 27 21.06 -3.15 -7.12
N LEU A 28 21.26 -4.43 -6.81
CA LEU A 28 20.18 -5.40 -6.67
C LEU A 28 19.28 -5.08 -5.47
N GLU A 29 19.87 -4.68 -4.33
CA GLU A 29 19.12 -4.27 -3.15
C GLU A 29 18.21 -3.06 -3.43
N VAL A 30 18.73 -2.05 -4.12
CA VAL A 30 17.94 -0.87 -4.52
C VAL A 30 16.81 -1.27 -5.46
N ALA A 31 17.11 -2.07 -6.48
CA ALA A 31 16.11 -2.53 -7.45
C ALA A 31 14.99 -3.34 -6.78
N PHE A 32 15.32 -4.24 -5.85
CA PHE A 32 14.32 -5.01 -5.10
C PHE A 32 13.44 -4.13 -4.22
N ARG A 33 14.04 -3.15 -3.52
CA ARG A 33 13.28 -2.21 -2.70
C ARG A 33 12.27 -1.45 -3.55
N GLU A 34 12.72 -0.84 -4.66
CA GLU A 34 11.81 -0.10 -5.55
C GLU A 34 10.72 -0.99 -6.16
N ALA A 35 11.06 -2.22 -6.56
CA ALA A 35 10.08 -3.17 -7.09
C ALA A 35 9.01 -3.52 -6.06
N GLY A 36 9.40 -3.73 -4.79
CA GLY A 36 8.46 -3.97 -3.71
C GLY A 36 7.55 -2.76 -3.44
N GLU A 37 8.09 -1.54 -3.52
CA GLU A 37 7.29 -0.33 -3.37
C GLU A 37 6.26 -0.18 -4.48
N ARG A 38 6.66 -0.35 -5.74
CA ARG A 38 5.74 -0.30 -6.89
C ARG A 38 4.65 -1.36 -6.80
N ALA A 39 5.02 -2.60 -6.49
CA ALA A 39 4.04 -3.68 -6.33
C ALA A 39 2.99 -3.37 -5.26
N GLN A 40 3.39 -2.73 -4.15
CA GLN A 40 2.45 -2.32 -3.12
C GLN A 40 1.52 -1.19 -3.58
N GLN A 41 2.04 -0.23 -4.34
CA GLN A 41 1.23 0.84 -4.93
C GLN A 41 0.18 0.24 -5.87
N ASP A 42 0.58 -0.66 -6.78
CA ASP A 42 -0.34 -1.32 -7.71
C ASP A 42 -1.45 -2.09 -6.97
N ILE A 43 -1.13 -2.75 -5.85
CA ILE A 43 -2.12 -3.42 -5.01
C ILE A 43 -3.10 -2.40 -4.43
N LEU A 44 -2.63 -1.32 -3.81
CA LEU A 44 -3.51 -0.31 -3.21
C LEU A 44 -4.37 0.42 -4.26
N ASP A 45 -3.83 0.68 -5.44
CA ASP A 45 -4.56 1.22 -6.58
C ASP A 45 -5.71 0.28 -6.96
N SER A 46 -5.44 -1.03 -7.08
CA SER A 46 -6.48 -2.02 -7.38
C SER A 46 -7.56 -2.07 -6.29
N GLN A 47 -7.18 -1.91 -5.02
CA GLN A 47 -8.11 -1.92 -3.88
C GLN A 47 -9.00 -0.68 -3.85
N ILE A 48 -8.44 0.50 -4.15
CA ILE A 48 -9.23 1.74 -4.28
C ILE A 48 -10.24 1.60 -5.42
N MET A 49 -9.84 1.06 -6.57
CA MET A 49 -10.74 0.85 -7.70
C MET A 49 -11.83 -0.17 -7.39
N ALA A 50 -11.50 -1.24 -6.65
CA ALA A 50 -12.49 -2.22 -6.20
C ALA A 50 -13.53 -1.59 -5.24
N LEU A 51 -13.10 -0.71 -4.33
CA LEU A 51 -14.00 0.00 -3.43
C LEU A 51 -14.89 1.01 -4.17
N LEU A 52 -14.32 1.75 -5.13
CA LEU A 52 -15.10 2.64 -6.00
C LEU A 52 -16.18 1.88 -6.76
N ALA A 53 -15.84 0.73 -7.34
CA ALA A 53 -16.77 -0.11 -8.08
C ALA A 53 -17.84 -0.77 -7.21
N ALA A 54 -17.53 -1.01 -5.92
CA ALA A 54 -18.45 -1.58 -4.97
C ALA A 54 -19.37 -0.54 -4.30
N ALA A 55 -19.00 0.74 -4.31
CA ALA A 55 -19.80 1.79 -3.67
C ALA A 55 -21.12 2.00 -4.42
N GLU A 56 -22.22 2.07 -3.67
CA GLU A 56 -23.56 2.27 -4.19
C GLU A 56 -24.20 3.53 -3.59
N PRO A 57 -25.01 4.27 -4.38
CA PRO A 57 -25.83 5.34 -3.85
C PRO A 57 -26.80 4.84 -2.78
N ALA A 58 -26.84 5.53 -1.65
CA ALA A 58 -27.82 5.32 -0.59
C ALA A 58 -29.08 6.15 -0.84
N ALA A 59 -30.14 5.89 -0.06
CA ALA A 59 -31.41 6.61 -0.17
C ALA A 59 -31.35 8.06 0.38
N ASP A 60 -30.27 8.43 1.07
CA ASP A 60 -30.05 9.70 1.76
C ASP A 60 -28.96 10.56 1.11
N ASP A 61 -28.77 10.44 -0.22
CA ASP A 61 -27.71 11.10 -0.99
C ASP A 61 -26.29 10.80 -0.48
N GLY A 62 -26.14 9.69 0.25
CA GLY A 62 -24.88 9.14 0.71
C GLY A 62 -24.34 8.03 -0.20
N LEU A 63 -23.16 7.53 0.15
CA LEU A 63 -22.63 6.29 -0.41
C LEU A 63 -22.62 5.21 0.67
N VAL A 64 -23.03 4.02 0.28
CA VAL A 64 -22.96 2.80 1.10
C VAL A 64 -22.08 1.77 0.42
N MET A 65 -21.47 0.92 1.23
CA MET A 65 -20.74 -0.24 0.76
C MET A 65 -21.57 -1.50 0.98
N PRO A 66 -21.46 -2.51 0.09
CA PRO A 66 -22.09 -3.80 0.28
C PRO A 66 -21.54 -4.48 1.55
N PRO A 67 -22.33 -5.35 2.20
CA PRO A 67 -21.93 -6.03 3.42
C PRO A 67 -20.74 -6.98 3.19
N ASP A 68 -20.64 -7.55 2.00
CA ASP A 68 -19.58 -8.46 1.57
C ASP A 68 -18.80 -7.83 0.43
N LEU A 69 -17.60 -7.34 0.74
CA LEU A 69 -16.66 -6.87 -0.27
C LEU A 69 -15.92 -8.05 -0.92
N PRO A 70 -15.53 -7.96 -2.20
CA PRO A 70 -14.78 -9.02 -2.88
C PRO A 70 -13.48 -9.43 -2.18
N GLU A 71 -12.83 -8.49 -1.48
CA GLU A 71 -11.65 -8.72 -0.66
C GLU A 71 -12.05 -9.06 0.80
N PRO A 72 -11.94 -10.33 1.24
CA PRO A 72 -12.40 -10.76 2.56
C PRO A 72 -11.63 -10.13 3.72
N ARG A 73 -10.42 -9.61 3.49
CA ARG A 73 -9.60 -8.96 4.53
C ARG A 73 -10.30 -7.73 5.10
N TYR A 74 -11.17 -7.02 4.37
CA TYR A 74 -11.98 -5.92 4.90
C TYR A 74 -13.01 -6.37 5.96
N GLY A 75 -13.42 -7.64 5.93
CA GLY A 75 -14.34 -8.23 6.88
C GLY A 75 -13.67 -8.75 8.16
N THR A 76 -12.35 -8.92 8.14
CA THR A 76 -11.61 -9.69 9.15
C THR A 76 -10.77 -8.76 10.05
N PRO A 77 -11.10 -8.61 11.34
CA PRO A 77 -10.26 -7.87 12.28
C PRO A 77 -8.83 -8.41 12.33
N GLY A 78 -7.84 -7.50 12.33
CA GLY A 78 -6.42 -7.87 12.35
C GLY A 78 -5.87 -8.39 11.00
N SER A 79 -6.61 -8.27 9.90
CA SER A 79 -6.15 -8.65 8.56
C SER A 79 -5.02 -7.79 7.99
N GLY A 80 -4.75 -6.64 8.63
CA GLY A 80 -3.80 -5.64 8.16
C GLY A 80 -4.28 -4.84 6.97
N LEU A 81 -5.53 -4.99 6.50
CA LEU A 81 -6.11 -4.19 5.42
C LEU A 81 -7.39 -3.52 5.91
N TYR A 82 -7.45 -2.21 5.72
CA TYR A 82 -8.50 -1.36 6.25
C TYR A 82 -8.97 -0.38 5.18
N ALA A 83 -10.25 -0.01 5.23
CA ALA A 83 -10.79 1.02 4.37
C ALA A 83 -11.77 1.94 5.12
N GLU A 84 -11.80 3.19 4.68
CA GLU A 84 -12.76 4.20 5.13
C GLU A 84 -13.30 5.00 3.94
N LEU A 85 -14.56 5.37 4.02
CA LEU A 85 -15.22 6.30 3.10
C LEU A 85 -15.66 7.53 3.88
N ARG A 86 -15.35 8.71 3.34
CA ARG A 86 -15.67 9.99 3.96
C ARG A 86 -16.44 10.88 3.00
N ASN A 87 -17.39 11.65 3.54
CA ASN A 87 -18.15 12.65 2.79
C ASN A 87 -17.39 13.99 2.70
N ALA A 88 -18.04 14.98 2.07
CA ALA A 88 -17.57 16.36 1.93
C ALA A 88 -17.13 17.01 3.26
N ASP A 89 -17.86 16.73 4.35
CA ASP A 89 -17.60 17.24 5.70
C ASP A 89 -16.47 16.51 6.42
N LYS A 90 -15.78 15.59 5.71
CA LYS A 90 -14.74 14.71 6.24
C LYS A 90 -15.25 13.79 7.35
N GLN A 91 -16.55 13.54 7.42
CA GLN A 91 -17.13 12.57 8.33
C GLN A 91 -17.02 11.18 7.71
N THR A 92 -16.67 10.19 8.52
CA THR A 92 -16.63 8.80 8.08
C THR A 92 -18.06 8.30 7.94
N VAL A 93 -18.49 8.05 6.71
CA VAL A 93 -19.83 7.51 6.40
C VAL A 93 -19.82 5.99 6.37
N TRP A 94 -18.67 5.39 6.10
CA TRP A 94 -18.47 3.95 6.20
C TRP A 94 -17.02 3.62 6.58
N SER A 95 -16.84 2.51 7.29
CA SER A 95 -15.54 1.94 7.61
C SER A 95 -15.62 0.42 7.55
N SER A 96 -14.57 -0.21 7.04
CA SER A 96 -14.43 -1.67 6.99
C SER A 96 -14.52 -2.30 8.38
N ARG A 97 -15.03 -3.54 8.46
CA ARG A 97 -15.13 -4.26 9.74
C ARG A 97 -13.76 -4.58 10.34
N SER A 98 -12.74 -4.73 9.49
CA SER A 98 -11.35 -4.89 9.92
C SER A 98 -10.82 -3.67 10.67
N ALA A 99 -11.38 -2.47 10.43
CA ALA A 99 -11.00 -1.21 11.07
C ALA A 99 -11.65 -0.97 12.44
N ILE A 100 -12.55 -1.84 12.90
CA ILE A 100 -13.30 -1.66 14.16
C ILE A 100 -12.32 -1.49 15.34
N GLY A 101 -12.51 -0.41 16.10
CA GLY A 101 -11.72 -0.12 17.29
C GLY A 101 -10.34 0.48 17.02
N MET A 102 -9.98 0.74 15.74
CA MET A 102 -8.72 1.37 15.39
C MET A 102 -8.88 2.85 15.07
N ARG A 103 -7.79 3.60 15.26
CA ARG A 103 -7.67 4.98 14.81
C ARG A 103 -6.75 5.03 13.60
N LEU A 104 -7.33 5.01 12.41
CA LEU A 104 -6.57 5.00 11.17
C LEU A 104 -5.96 6.38 10.87
N PRO A 105 -4.74 6.43 10.30
CA PRO A 105 -4.12 7.66 9.90
C PRO A 105 -4.85 8.20 8.66
N ARG A 106 -5.10 9.51 8.64
CA ARG A 106 -5.91 10.17 7.62
C ARG A 106 -5.06 11.24 6.92
N PRO A 107 -4.24 10.86 5.92
CA PRO A 107 -3.43 11.83 5.18
C PRO A 107 -4.35 12.80 4.43
N ALA A 108 -3.80 13.98 4.10
CA ALA A 108 -4.53 14.96 3.32
C ALA A 108 -4.86 14.39 1.93
N ALA A 109 -6.13 14.43 1.57
CA ALA A 109 -6.58 14.01 0.25
C ALA A 109 -6.08 15.00 -0.82
N GLY A 110 -5.90 14.48 -2.05
CA GLY A 110 -5.62 15.30 -3.22
C GLY A 110 -6.86 15.96 -3.80
N GLU A 111 -6.65 16.67 -4.90
CA GLU A 111 -7.73 17.15 -5.75
C GLU A 111 -8.56 15.95 -6.26
N PRO A 112 -9.84 16.13 -6.61
CA PRO A 112 -10.64 15.04 -7.19
C PRO A 112 -9.94 14.38 -8.38
N GLY A 113 -9.86 13.05 -8.37
CA GLY A 113 -9.14 12.24 -9.36
C GLY A 113 -7.63 12.06 -9.09
N GLU A 114 -7.06 12.79 -8.14
CA GLU A 114 -5.65 12.62 -7.74
C GLU A 114 -5.54 11.58 -6.61
N GLN A 115 -4.95 10.42 -6.95
CA GLN A 115 -4.58 9.43 -5.95
C GLN A 115 -3.29 9.83 -5.25
N ARG A 116 -3.31 9.81 -3.92
CA ARG A 116 -2.13 10.05 -3.07
C ARG A 116 -1.80 8.85 -2.22
N LEU A 117 -0.50 8.55 -2.18
CA LEU A 117 0.07 7.49 -1.36
C LEU A 117 0.91 8.09 -0.24
N ALA A 118 0.78 7.55 0.96
CA ALA A 118 1.51 8.00 2.12
C ALA A 118 1.95 6.82 2.99
N ARG A 119 3.21 6.83 3.43
CA ARG A 119 3.70 5.98 4.51
C ARG A 119 3.45 6.64 5.84
N LEU A 120 2.74 5.96 6.71
CA LEU A 120 2.32 6.46 8.02
C LEU A 120 2.53 5.36 9.05
N THR A 121 2.10 5.64 10.28
CA THR A 121 2.22 4.72 11.40
C THR A 121 0.90 4.71 12.16
N LEU A 122 0.44 3.53 12.55
CA LEU A 122 -0.70 3.36 13.46
C LEU A 122 -0.33 3.80 14.88
N GLU A 123 -1.32 3.97 15.76
CA GLU A 123 -1.08 4.38 17.15
C GLU A 123 -0.16 3.41 17.92
N ASP A 124 -0.15 2.14 17.54
CA ASP A 124 0.69 1.10 18.14
C ASP A 124 2.12 1.03 17.58
N GLY A 125 2.47 1.90 16.62
CA GLY A 125 3.78 1.91 15.98
C GLY A 125 3.87 1.08 14.70
N THR A 126 2.81 0.38 14.30
CA THR A 126 2.80 -0.44 13.09
C THR A 126 2.97 0.43 11.84
N PRO A 127 3.97 0.18 10.98
CA PRO A 127 4.14 0.91 9.73
C PRO A 127 3.06 0.52 8.73
N VAL A 128 2.43 1.52 8.11
CA VAL A 128 1.36 1.34 7.13
C VAL A 128 1.60 2.15 5.87
N MET A 129 1.08 1.67 4.75
CA MET A 129 0.91 2.44 3.52
C MET A 129 -0.57 2.79 3.38
N THR A 130 -0.87 4.04 3.06
CA THR A 130 -2.24 4.51 2.84
C THR A 130 -2.37 5.10 1.44
N ALA A 131 -3.35 4.61 0.68
CA ALA A 131 -3.84 5.23 -0.55
C ALA A 131 -5.07 6.08 -0.23
N THR A 132 -5.15 7.25 -0.84
CA THR A 132 -6.27 8.18 -0.69
C THR A 132 -6.67 8.71 -2.05
N LEU A 133 -7.96 8.66 -2.36
CA LEU A 133 -8.51 9.18 -3.61
C LEU A 133 -9.78 9.97 -3.31
N SER A 134 -9.80 11.23 -3.74
CA SER A 134 -11.00 12.06 -3.76
C SER A 134 -11.73 11.88 -5.09
N VAL A 135 -13.05 11.77 -5.08
CA VAL A 135 -13.88 11.72 -6.29
C VAL A 135 -15.11 12.60 -6.12
N ASN A 136 -15.60 13.18 -7.21
CA ASN A 136 -16.92 13.78 -7.26
C ASN A 136 -17.88 12.71 -7.78
N TRP A 137 -18.70 12.16 -6.91
CA TRP A 137 -19.67 11.14 -7.25
C TRP A 137 -20.91 11.78 -7.87
N GLU A 138 -21.31 11.29 -9.04
CA GLU A 138 -22.54 11.72 -9.72
C GLU A 138 -23.69 10.80 -9.33
N PHE A 139 -24.73 11.37 -8.73
CA PHE A 139 -25.97 10.69 -8.43
C PHE A 139 -26.91 10.67 -9.65
N ALA A 140 -27.93 9.83 -9.61
CA ALA A 140 -28.86 9.64 -10.73
C ALA A 140 -29.63 10.91 -11.13
N ASP A 141 -29.74 11.88 -10.22
CA ASP A 141 -30.35 13.19 -10.43
C ASP A 141 -29.37 14.23 -11.04
N GLY A 142 -28.11 13.85 -11.28
CA GLY A 142 -27.04 14.71 -11.78
C GLY A 142 -26.30 15.50 -10.69
N THR A 143 -26.64 15.30 -9.42
CA THR A 143 -25.94 15.95 -8.30
C THR A 143 -24.54 15.38 -8.17
N LEU A 144 -23.53 16.25 -8.06
CA LEU A 144 -22.14 15.89 -7.80
C LEU A 144 -21.78 16.15 -6.35
N MET A 145 -21.38 15.11 -5.61
CA MET A 145 -20.90 15.26 -4.23
C MET A 145 -19.50 14.69 -4.05
N PRO A 146 -18.61 15.38 -3.32
CA PRO A 146 -17.26 14.89 -3.10
C PRO A 146 -17.23 13.80 -2.02
N PHE A 147 -16.53 12.72 -2.33
CA PHE A 147 -16.19 11.64 -1.41
C PHE A 147 -14.70 11.37 -1.41
N THR A 148 -14.18 10.92 -0.29
CA THR A 148 -12.79 10.49 -0.14
C THR A 148 -12.72 9.05 0.30
N PHE A 149 -12.07 8.23 -0.51
CA PHE A 149 -11.77 6.84 -0.23
C PHE A 149 -10.38 6.74 0.35
N HIS A 150 -10.24 6.02 1.47
CA HIS A 150 -8.97 5.69 2.08
C HIS A 150 -8.82 4.17 2.15
N VAL A 151 -7.67 3.65 1.72
CA VAL A 151 -7.25 2.26 1.94
C VAL A 151 -5.93 2.27 2.67
N THR A 152 -5.85 1.57 3.79
CA THR A 152 -4.64 1.47 4.61
C THR A 152 -4.24 0.01 4.74
N GLU A 153 -2.99 -0.30 4.40
CA GLU A 153 -2.42 -1.64 4.54
C GLU A 153 -1.20 -1.63 5.46
N SER A 154 -1.14 -2.60 6.37
CA SER A 154 0.01 -2.89 7.23
C SER A 154 1.18 -3.44 6.42
N LEU A 155 2.35 -2.85 6.64
CA LEU A 155 3.61 -3.34 6.10
C LEU A 155 4.11 -4.58 6.84
N ASP A 156 3.59 -4.86 8.03
CA ASP A 156 3.97 -6.03 8.83
C ASP A 156 3.30 -7.32 8.30
N SER A 157 2.07 -7.24 7.77
CA SER A 157 1.42 -8.42 7.15
C SER A 157 2.15 -8.91 5.90
N LEU A 158 2.72 -7.98 5.12
CA LEU A 158 3.58 -8.30 3.98
C LEU A 158 4.87 -9.01 4.44
N ASN A 159 5.51 -8.49 5.50
CA ASN A 159 6.70 -9.10 6.09
C ASN A 159 6.43 -10.50 6.67
N ALA A 160 5.27 -10.69 7.32
CA ALA A 160 4.86 -11.98 7.87
C ALA A 160 4.60 -13.04 6.78
N GLN A 161 3.98 -12.66 5.66
CA GLN A 161 3.78 -13.56 4.51
C GLN A 161 5.09 -13.94 3.83
N ILE A 162 6.02 -13.00 3.63
CA ILE A 162 7.35 -13.27 3.08
C ILE A 162 8.14 -14.22 4.01
N ALA A 163 8.04 -14.03 5.33
CA ALA A 163 8.70 -14.89 6.31
C ALA A 163 8.09 -16.31 6.40
N ALA A 164 6.81 -16.47 6.10
CA ALA A 164 6.18 -17.79 5.99
C ALA A 164 6.66 -18.52 4.72
N TYR A 165 6.76 -17.83 3.58
CA TYR A 165 7.24 -18.40 2.31
C TYR A 165 8.71 -18.82 2.37
N ARG A 166 9.58 -18.07 3.06
CA ARG A 166 11.00 -18.44 3.25
C ARG A 166 11.24 -19.67 4.14
N ARG A 167 10.20 -20.18 4.81
CA ARG A 167 10.27 -21.36 5.69
C ARG A 167 9.68 -22.62 5.05
N GLN A 168 9.17 -22.53 3.82
CA GLN A 168 8.79 -23.67 2.98
C GLN A 168 9.91 -23.95 1.98
#